data_AF-A0A9W7CYA0-F1
#
_entry.id   AF-A0A9W7CYA0-F1
#
_cell.length_a   1.000
_cell.length_b   1.000
_cell.length_c   1.000
_cell.angle_alpha   90.00
_cell.angle_beta   90.00
_cell.angle_gamma   90.00
#
_symmetry.space_group_name_H-M   'P 1'
#
loop_
_entity.id
_entity.type
_entity.pdbx_description
1 polymer ?
#
loop_
_entity_poly.entity_id
_entity_poly.type
_entity_poly.pdbx_seq_one_letter_code
_entity_poly.pdbx_strand_id
1 'polypeptide(L)'
;MLDELEPRKLPGRPTKKARASPGGDGAPNKYSVAKLVPKFIKHPGLPLKWKILKEFVPDEVEGYLETVPGQVKTYALRGQVYVWRCEFEHGVTAYLEVEELAECVERVWIAKYR
;
A
#
# COMPACT_ATOMS: atom_id res chain seq x y z
N MET A 1 48.89 -13.02 42.46
CA MET A 1 48.58 -13.66 41.16
C MET A 1 47.11 -13.39 40.89
N LEU A 2 46.86 -12.79 39.74
CA LEU A 2 45.61 -12.29 39.13
C LEU A 2 44.27 -12.74 39.76
N ASP A 3 43.54 -11.79 40.31
CA ASP A 3 42.09 -11.88 40.50
C ASP A 3 41.40 -11.92 39.13
N GLU A 4 40.78 -13.06 38.83
CA GLU A 4 40.03 -13.31 37.60
C GLU A 4 38.64 -12.67 37.74
N LEU A 5 38.52 -11.41 37.29
CA LEU A 5 37.24 -10.73 37.22
C LEU A 5 36.39 -11.35 36.11
N GLU A 6 35.24 -11.92 36.50
CA GLU A 6 34.25 -12.46 35.55
C GLU A 6 33.85 -11.40 34.51
N PRO A 7 33.75 -11.76 33.22
CA PRO A 7 33.36 -10.82 32.18
C PRO A 7 31.91 -10.35 32.39
N ARG A 8 31.74 -9.03 32.59
CA ARG A 8 30.43 -8.37 32.68
C ARG A 8 29.62 -8.70 31.43
N LYS A 9 28.46 -9.35 31.61
CA LYS A 9 27.44 -9.50 30.55
C LYS A 9 27.08 -8.10 30.04
N LEU A 10 27.44 -7.79 28.80
CA LEU A 10 26.99 -6.57 28.12
C LEU A 10 25.46 -6.57 28.14
N PRO A 11 24.78 -5.49 28.59
CA PRO A 11 23.33 -5.43 28.54
C PRO A 11 22.91 -5.49 27.07
N GLY A 12 22.37 -6.65 26.68
CA GLY A 12 21.87 -6.89 25.34
C GLY A 12 20.86 -5.81 24.99
N ARG A 13 21.13 -5.07 23.91
CA ARG A 13 20.19 -4.13 23.31
C ARG A 13 18.84 -4.85 23.18
N PRO A 14 17.74 -4.34 23.76
CA PRO A 14 16.45 -4.99 23.63
C PRO A 14 16.11 -5.07 22.14
N THR A 15 16.12 -6.30 21.60
CA THR A 15 15.60 -6.60 20.27
C THR A 15 14.13 -6.21 20.30
N LYS A 16 13.76 -5.22 19.47
CA LYS A 16 12.35 -4.88 19.25
C LYS A 16 11.64 -6.18 18.86
N LYS A 17 10.82 -6.74 19.77
CA LYS A 17 9.96 -7.87 19.45
C LYS A 17 9.13 -7.44 18.25
N ALA A 18 9.30 -8.15 17.13
CA ALA A 18 8.41 -7.98 15.99
C ALA A 18 6.99 -8.14 16.53
N ARG A 19 6.17 -7.08 16.43
CA ARG A 19 4.76 -7.19 16.80
C ARG A 19 4.20 -8.33 15.95
N ALA A 20 3.79 -9.41 16.60
CA ALA A 20 3.06 -10.47 15.94
C ALA A 20 1.89 -9.81 15.20
N SER A 21 1.89 -9.93 13.87
CA SER A 21 0.69 -9.63 13.10
C SER A 21 -0.39 -10.56 13.67
N PRO A 22 -1.54 -10.05 14.14
CA PRO A 22 -2.66 -10.92 14.42
C PRO A 22 -3.11 -11.50 13.09
N GLY A 23 -2.56 -12.66 12.73
CA GLY A 23 -3.17 -13.61 11.82
C GLY A 23 -4.36 -14.18 12.58
N GLY A 24 -5.49 -13.49 12.48
CA GLY A 24 -6.74 -13.85 13.09
C GLY A 24 -7.84 -13.53 12.10
N ASP A 25 -8.39 -14.60 11.54
CA ASP A 25 -9.63 -14.69 10.79
C ASP A 25 -10.66 -13.68 11.34
N GLY A 26 -11.00 -12.65 10.55
CA GLY A 26 -11.95 -11.59 10.95
C GLY A 26 -11.36 -10.22 11.31
N ALA A 27 -10.02 -10.03 11.29
CA ALA A 27 -9.44 -8.70 11.43
C ALA A 27 -9.84 -7.82 10.21
N PRO A 28 -10.48 -6.65 10.41
CA PRO A 28 -10.95 -5.85 9.28
C PRO A 28 -9.76 -5.42 8.41
N ASN A 29 -9.79 -5.80 7.13
CA ASN A 29 -8.72 -5.57 6.15
C ASN A 29 -8.09 -4.18 6.38
N LYS A 30 -6.79 -4.13 6.71
CA LYS A 30 -6.10 -2.85 7.00
C LYS A 30 -6.06 -1.93 5.78
N TYR A 31 -6.27 -2.50 4.61
CA TYR A 31 -6.28 -1.89 3.30
C TYR A 31 -7.70 -1.89 2.69
N SER A 32 -8.76 -1.93 3.51
CA SER A 32 -10.10 -1.70 3.00
C SER A 32 -10.29 -0.26 2.54
N VAL A 33 -11.09 -0.06 1.49
CA VAL A 33 -11.41 1.27 0.96
C VAL A 33 -11.84 2.24 2.06
N ALA A 34 -12.77 1.81 2.92
CA ALA A 34 -13.29 2.62 4.04
C ALA A 34 -12.19 3.11 5.02
N LYS A 35 -11.06 2.41 5.12
CA LYS A 35 -9.92 2.83 5.96
C LYS A 35 -8.86 3.60 5.19
N LEU A 36 -8.74 3.39 3.89
CA LEU A 36 -7.75 4.04 3.03
C LEU A 36 -8.17 5.46 2.67
N VAL A 37 -9.44 5.67 2.32
CA VAL A 37 -10.00 6.99 1.96
C VAL A 37 -9.66 8.07 3.01
N PRO A 38 -10.04 7.93 4.30
CA PRO A 38 -9.74 8.97 5.28
C PRO A 38 -8.23 9.17 5.50
N LYS A 39 -7.40 8.13 5.30
CA LYS A 39 -5.94 8.25 5.43
C LYS A 39 -5.34 9.04 4.27
N PHE A 40 -5.81 8.81 3.05
CA PHE A 40 -5.33 9.49 1.86
C PHE A 40 -5.75 10.96 1.85
N ILE A 41 -6.97 11.28 2.31
CA ILE A 41 -7.40 12.67 2.49
C ILE A 41 -6.52 13.38 3.52
N LYS A 42 -6.28 12.75 4.68
CA LYS A 42 -5.47 13.34 5.75
C LYS A 42 -3.99 13.47 5.37
N HIS A 43 -3.48 12.52 4.60
CA HIS A 43 -2.07 12.42 4.21
C HIS A 43 -1.95 12.08 2.72
N PRO A 44 -2.07 13.05 1.81
CA PRO A 44 -2.11 12.78 0.37
C PRO A 44 -0.79 12.28 -0.22
N GLY A 45 0.33 12.50 0.49
CA GLY A 45 1.63 11.93 0.16
C GLY A 45 1.81 10.46 0.58
N LEU A 46 0.91 9.91 1.41
CA LEU A 46 1.01 8.53 1.91
C LEU A 46 1.04 7.46 0.79
N PRO A 47 0.14 7.51 -0.22
CA PRO A 47 0.11 6.49 -1.27
C PRO A 47 1.20 6.65 -2.33
N LEU A 48 2.12 7.62 -2.22
CA LEU A 48 3.19 7.78 -3.20
C LEU A 48 4.04 6.51 -3.32
N LYS A 49 4.33 6.11 -4.56
CA LYS A 49 5.08 4.89 -4.91
C LYS A 49 4.38 3.58 -4.56
N TRP A 50 3.14 3.60 -4.06
CA TRP A 50 2.38 2.38 -3.81
C TRP A 50 2.03 1.70 -5.13
N LYS A 51 2.06 0.36 -5.10
CA LYS A 51 1.57 -0.46 -6.21
C LYS A 51 0.05 -0.40 -6.21
N ILE A 52 -0.54 -0.37 -7.41
CA ILE A 52 -1.97 -0.37 -7.63
C ILE A 52 -2.31 -1.37 -8.74
N LEU A 53 -3.53 -1.90 -8.73
CA LEU A 53 -4.08 -2.73 -9.80
C LEU A 53 -5.36 -2.06 -10.28
N LYS A 54 -5.46 -1.80 -11.59
CA LYS A 54 -6.68 -1.26 -12.21
C LYS A 54 -7.10 -2.17 -13.36
N GLU A 55 -8.40 -2.42 -13.47
CA GLU A 55 -8.96 -3.14 -14.61
C GLU A 55 -9.06 -2.20 -15.80
N PHE A 56 -8.57 -2.66 -16.94
CA PHE A 56 -8.75 -2.03 -18.24
C PHE A 56 -9.53 -2.98 -19.14
N VAL A 57 -10.38 -2.41 -19.98
CA VAL A 57 -11.04 -3.14 -21.07
C VAL A 57 -10.12 -3.01 -22.28
N PRO A 58 -9.49 -4.10 -22.77
CA PRO A 58 -8.71 -4.04 -24.00
C PRO A 58 -9.64 -3.77 -25.18
N ASP A 59 -9.29 -2.80 -26.02
CA ASP A 59 -10.07 -2.47 -27.24
C ASP A 59 -10.12 -3.65 -28.23
N GLU A 60 -9.17 -4.59 -28.14
CA GLU A 60 -8.99 -5.68 -29.11
C GLU A 60 -9.68 -7.01 -28.74
N VAL A 61 -10.18 -7.16 -27.51
CA VAL A 61 -10.81 -8.43 -27.07
C VAL A 61 -12.08 -8.15 -26.27
N GLU A 62 -13.19 -8.13 -27.00
CA GLU A 62 -14.53 -7.89 -26.47
C GLU A 62 -14.86 -8.91 -25.37
N GLY A 63 -14.95 -8.44 -24.12
CA GLY A 63 -15.39 -9.24 -22.97
C GLY A 63 -14.31 -9.68 -21.97
N TYR A 64 -13.02 -9.34 -22.17
CA TYR A 64 -11.98 -9.62 -21.19
C TYR A 64 -11.60 -8.38 -20.39
N LEU A 65 -11.59 -8.47 -19.06
CA LEU A 65 -11.04 -7.45 -18.19
C LEU A 65 -9.59 -7.80 -17.88
N GLU A 66 -8.65 -6.96 -18.32
CA GLU A 66 -7.24 -7.12 -17.99
C GLU A 66 -6.91 -6.31 -16.74
N THR A 67 -6.34 -6.96 -15.73
CA THR A 67 -5.88 -6.28 -14.52
C THR A 67 -4.44 -5.83 -14.72
N VAL A 68 -4.25 -4.53 -14.90
CA VAL A 68 -2.94 -3.95 -15.21
C VAL A 68 -2.30 -3.42 -13.92
N PRO A 69 -1.05 -3.82 -13.64
CA PRO A 69 -0.28 -3.24 -12.55
C PRO A 69 0.19 -1.82 -12.85
N GLY A 70 0.19 -0.98 -11.82
CA GLY A 70 0.69 0.37 -11.91
C GLY A 70 1.27 0.87 -10.59
N GLN A 71 1.69 2.13 -10.61
CA GLN A 71 2.25 2.81 -9.45
C GLN A 71 1.78 4.26 -9.36
N VAL A 72 1.49 4.70 -8.13
CA VAL A 72 1.20 6.11 -7.83
C VAL A 72 2.49 6.92 -7.94
N LYS A 73 2.51 7.95 -8.80
CA LYS A 73 3.70 8.77 -9.03
C LYS A 73 3.65 10.11 -8.33
N THR A 74 2.54 10.83 -8.49
CA THR A 74 2.37 12.19 -7.96
C THR A 74 0.91 12.41 -7.55
N TYR A 75 0.65 13.52 -6.86
CA TYR A 75 -0.71 13.96 -6.56
C TYR A 75 -0.81 15.47 -6.76
N ALA A 76 -2.02 15.94 -7.03
CA ALA A 76 -2.36 17.34 -7.14
C ALA A 76 -3.68 17.60 -6.41
N LEU A 77 -3.86 18.83 -5.93
CA LEU A 77 -5.14 19.31 -5.43
C LEU A 77 -5.85 20.04 -6.57
N ARG A 78 -6.99 19.50 -7.02
CA ARG A 78 -7.83 20.10 -8.07
C ARG A 78 -9.10 20.65 -7.42
N GLY A 79 -9.13 21.94 -7.13
CA GLY A 79 -10.21 22.56 -6.37
C GLY A 79 -10.19 22.07 -4.92
N GLN A 80 -11.19 21.29 -4.52
CA GLN A 80 -11.29 20.69 -3.17
C GLN A 80 -10.99 19.18 -3.15
N VAL A 81 -10.66 18.58 -4.30
CA VAL A 81 -10.46 17.13 -4.43
C VAL A 81 -8.99 16.82 -4.71
N TYR A 82 -8.42 15.88 -3.97
CA TYR A 82 -7.10 15.33 -4.26
C TYR A 82 -7.19 14.33 -5.40
N VAL A 83 -6.29 14.45 -6.36
CA VAL A 83 -6.19 13.58 -7.52
C VAL A 83 -4.77 13.04 -7.61
N TRP A 84 -4.63 11.72 -7.74
CA TRP A 84 -3.35 11.04 -7.85
C TRP A 84 -3.08 10.65 -9.29
N ARG A 85 -1.92 11.05 -9.81
CA ARG A 85 -1.42 10.59 -11.10
C ARG A 85 -0.72 9.26 -10.92
N CYS A 86 -1.20 8.27 -11.65
CA CYS A 86 -0.71 6.90 -11.64
C CYS A 86 -0.21 6.50 -13.02
N GLU A 87 0.87 5.73 -13.06
CA GLU A 87 1.45 5.19 -14.29
C GLU A 87 1.35 3.66 -14.27
N PHE A 88 0.84 3.09 -15.36
CA PHE A 88 0.63 1.66 -15.55
C PHE A 88 1.63 1.09 -16.57
N GLU A 89 1.85 -0.23 -16.54
CA GLU A 89 2.90 -0.89 -17.35
C GLU A 89 2.75 -0.69 -18.87
N HIS A 90 1.54 -0.45 -19.39
CA HIS A 90 1.30 -0.16 -20.81
C HIS A 90 1.56 1.31 -21.21
N GLY A 91 2.26 2.09 -20.37
CA GLY A 91 2.47 3.52 -20.59
C GLY A 91 1.21 4.38 -20.39
N VAL A 92 0.10 3.75 -19.99
CA VAL A 92 -1.15 4.42 -19.67
C VAL A 92 -0.97 5.20 -18.38
N THR A 93 -1.38 6.47 -18.41
CA THR A 93 -1.44 7.30 -17.20
C THR A 93 -2.89 7.57 -16.84
N ALA A 94 -3.27 7.30 -15.60
CA ALA A 94 -4.59 7.63 -15.09
C ALA A 94 -4.50 8.61 -13.93
N TYR A 95 -5.49 9.50 -13.86
CA TYR A 95 -5.70 10.38 -12.73
C TYR A 95 -6.83 9.78 -11.90
N LEU A 96 -6.54 9.37 -10.67
CA LEU A 96 -7.48 8.68 -9.79
C LEU A 96 -7.88 9.58 -8.63
N GLU A 97 -9.16 9.61 -8.33
CA GLU A 97 -9.65 10.21 -7.09
C GLU A 97 -9.41 9.28 -5.89
N VAL A 98 -9.71 9.77 -4.69
CA VAL A 98 -9.36 9.07 -3.46
C VAL A 98 -10.04 7.71 -3.32
N GLU A 99 -11.30 7.60 -3.73
CA GLU A 99 -12.06 6.34 -3.66
C GLU A 99 -11.54 5.33 -4.68
N GLU A 100 -11.38 5.74 -5.95
CA GLU A 100 -10.81 4.90 -7.00
C GLU A 100 -9.40 4.40 -6.65
N LEU A 101 -8.56 5.28 -6.10
CA LEU A 101 -7.21 4.92 -5.68
C LEU A 101 -7.25 3.88 -4.56
N ALA A 102 -8.14 4.07 -3.58
CA ALA A 102 -8.30 3.14 -2.47
C ALA A 102 -8.76 1.75 -2.95
N GLU A 103 -9.66 1.68 -3.93
CA GLU A 103 -10.09 0.43 -4.54
C GLU A 103 -8.93 -0.26 -5.26
N CYS A 104 -8.15 0.49 -6.04
CA CYS A 104 -7.00 -0.06 -6.75
C CYS A 104 -5.92 -0.63 -5.79
N VAL A 105 -5.75 0.00 -4.61
CA VAL A 105 -4.85 -0.49 -3.56
C VAL A 105 -5.44 -1.71 -2.85
N GLU A 106 -6.74 -1.72 -2.56
CA GLU A 106 -7.40 -2.87 -1.95
C GLU A 106 -7.29 -4.10 -2.86
N ARG A 107 -7.46 -3.94 -4.17
CA ARG A 107 -7.28 -5.02 -5.16
C ARG A 107 -5.90 -5.64 -5.13
N VAL A 108 -4.84 -4.85 -5.00
CA VAL A 108 -3.46 -5.38 -4.82
C VAL A 108 -3.38 -6.25 -3.59
N TRP A 109 -4.03 -5.83 -2.50
CA TRP A 109 -4.01 -6.56 -1.25
C TRP A 109 -4.78 -7.87 -1.36
N ILE A 110 -5.98 -7.84 -1.96
CA ILE A 110 -6.78 -9.04 -2.25
C ILE A 110 -5.98 -10.00 -3.13
N ALA A 111 -5.37 -9.54 -4.22
CA ALA A 111 -4.59 -10.39 -5.13
C ALA A 111 -3.34 -11.01 -4.49
N LYS A 112 -2.80 -10.41 -3.42
CA LYS A 112 -1.59 -10.89 -2.74
C LYS A 112 -1.87 -11.88 -1.61
N TYR A 113 -3.03 -11.81 -0.98
CA TYR A 113 -3.35 -12.53 0.26
C TYR A 113 -4.59 -13.43 0.14
N ARG A 114 -5.14 -13.58 -1.06
CA ARG A 114 -6.16 -14.56 -1.42
C ARG A 114 -5.54 -15.67 -2.24
#